data_AF-A0A2W5NNU5-F1
#
_entry.id   AF-A0A2W5NNU5-F1
#
_cell.length_a   1.000
_cell.length_b   1.000
_cell.length_c   1.000
_cell.angle_alpha   90.00
_cell.angle_beta   90.00
_cell.angle_gamma   90.00
#
_symmetry.space_group_name_H-M   'P 1'
#
loop_
_entity.id
_entity.type
_entity.pdbx_description
1 polymer ?
#
loop_
_entity_poly.entity_id
_entity_poly.type
_entity_poly.pdbx_seq_one_letter_code
_entity_poly.pdbx_strand_id
1 'polypeptide(L)'
;MIMDAMFFQPSPAIAEAFETWRSAYLLHARGSFDDEGAADAACDAHGARFCELVAAPVANASDFLVKAYVELLGRCGAPLRSGNDFDIDNVEFDGNGRCDDAYMHSVYRDLDSCDLGRCMLATGSLAFDPARWIEAMDAADGDALVIVGPDGDKRLSIVMYDGEDPVQDRQQLRLRRLAASRTAEIGNYIFAHHPDKVAHLGAAA
;
A
#
# COMPACT_ATOMS: atom_id res chain seq x y z
N MET A 1 24.77 -10.24 -7.39
CA MET A 1 24.24 -11.23 -6.43
C MET A 1 22.90 -10.71 -5.99
N ILE A 2 21.84 -11.17 -6.67
CA ILE A 2 20.46 -10.77 -6.35
C ILE A 2 20.12 -11.58 -5.10
N MET A 3 19.98 -10.93 -3.94
CA MET A 3 19.33 -11.55 -2.80
C MET A 3 17.94 -11.93 -3.28
N ASP A 4 17.67 -13.23 -3.40
CA ASP A 4 16.31 -13.73 -3.56
C ASP A 4 15.44 -13.01 -2.55
N ALA A 5 14.37 -12.38 -3.04
CA ALA A 5 13.40 -11.74 -2.18
C ALA A 5 12.84 -12.84 -1.26
N MET A 6 13.35 -12.91 -0.03
CA MET A 6 12.71 -13.70 1.01
C MET A 6 11.27 -13.19 1.10
N PHE A 7 10.33 -14.04 0.70
CA PHE A 7 8.92 -13.77 0.93
C PHE A 7 8.70 -13.84 2.44
N PHE A 8 8.78 -12.67 3.06
CA PHE A 8 8.44 -12.43 4.44
C PHE A 8 6.92 -12.56 4.58
N GLN A 9 6.45 -13.72 5.03
CA GLN A 9 5.03 -13.97 5.26
C GLN A 9 4.72 -13.84 6.76
N PRO A 10 3.71 -13.04 7.14
CA PRO A 10 3.25 -13.01 8.52
C PRO A 10 2.65 -14.36 8.91
N SER A 11 2.63 -14.63 10.21
CA SER A 11 1.92 -15.76 10.77
C SER A 11 0.42 -15.66 10.45
N PRO A 12 -0.31 -16.79 10.35
CA PRO A 12 -1.74 -16.77 10.08
C PRO A 12 -2.53 -15.92 11.09
N ALA A 13 -2.14 -15.95 12.36
CA ALA A 13 -2.79 -15.16 13.42
C ALA A 13 -2.65 -13.65 13.17
N ILE A 14 -1.46 -13.18 12.77
CA ILE A 14 -1.25 -11.77 12.44
C ILE A 14 -1.95 -11.39 11.14
N ALA A 15 -1.93 -12.27 10.14
CA ALA A 15 -2.64 -12.01 8.87
C ALA A 15 -4.15 -11.82 9.09
N GLU A 16 -4.78 -12.70 9.88
CA GLU A 16 -6.20 -12.60 10.22
C GLU A 16 -6.52 -11.35 11.05
N ALA A 17 -5.71 -11.06 12.08
CA ALA A 17 -5.89 -9.88 12.90
C ALA A 17 -5.71 -8.58 12.09
N PHE A 18 -4.74 -8.56 11.16
CA PHE A 18 -4.50 -7.42 10.29
C PHE A 18 -5.66 -7.17 9.34
N GLU A 19 -6.20 -8.18 8.67
CA GLU A 19 -7.34 -7.99 7.76
C GLU A 19 -8.61 -7.53 8.51
N THR A 20 -8.79 -8.03 9.74
CA THR A 20 -9.89 -7.58 10.62
C THR A 20 -9.71 -6.12 11.03
N TRP A 21 -8.52 -5.73 11.45
CA TRP A 21 -8.18 -4.35 11.76
C TRP A 21 -8.32 -3.43 10.54
N ARG A 22 -7.76 -3.82 9.38
CA ARG A 22 -7.81 -3.06 8.13
C ARG A 22 -9.24 -2.79 7.69
N SER A 23 -10.12 -3.79 7.80
CA SER A 23 -11.53 -3.63 7.46
C SER A 23 -12.22 -2.58 8.36
N ALA A 24 -11.94 -2.61 9.67
CA ALA A 24 -12.45 -1.61 10.60
C ALA A 24 -11.85 -0.22 10.35
N TYR A 25 -10.55 -0.16 10.05
CA TYR A 25 -9.84 1.08 9.70
C TYR A 25 -10.44 1.74 8.45
N LEU A 26 -10.68 0.98 7.38
CA LEU A 26 -11.30 1.49 6.16
C LEU A 26 -12.76 1.91 6.36
N LEU A 27 -13.51 1.22 7.23
CA LEU A 27 -14.87 1.62 7.57
C LEU A 27 -14.86 2.96 8.32
N HIS A 28 -13.99 3.11 9.32
CA HIS A 28 -13.78 4.35 10.05
C HIS A 28 -13.34 5.48 9.11
N ALA A 29 -12.45 5.21 8.15
CA ALA A 29 -11.99 6.17 7.15
C ALA A 29 -13.08 6.69 6.21
N ARG A 30 -14.03 5.82 5.85
CA ARG A 30 -15.08 6.11 4.86
C ARG A 30 -16.36 6.65 5.49
N GLY A 31 -16.48 6.57 6.82
CA GLY A 31 -17.66 7.06 7.53
C GLY A 31 -17.87 8.55 7.24
N SER A 32 -19.05 8.89 6.72
CA SER A 32 -19.57 10.24 6.95
C SER A 32 -19.92 10.30 8.44
N PHE A 33 -19.28 11.23 9.15
CA PHE A 33 -19.51 11.47 10.57
C PHE A 33 -20.81 12.28 10.82
N ASP A 34 -21.74 12.29 9.86
CA ASP A 34 -23.02 12.99 9.98
C ASP A 34 -23.97 12.32 11.00
N ASP A 35 -23.73 11.05 11.35
CA ASP A 35 -24.35 10.34 12.47
C ASP A 35 -23.31 10.05 13.56
N GLU A 36 -23.36 10.82 14.65
CA GLU A 36 -22.44 10.71 15.79
C GLU A 36 -22.44 9.28 16.40
N GLY A 37 -23.59 8.60 16.41
CA GLY A 37 -23.67 7.24 16.95
C GLY A 37 -22.98 6.20 16.06
N ALA A 38 -23.04 6.38 14.74
CA ALA A 38 -22.33 5.52 13.78
C ALA A 38 -20.81 5.77 13.80
N ALA A 39 -20.41 7.03 13.99
CA ALA A 39 -19.02 7.43 14.14
C ALA A 39 -18.36 6.81 15.36
N ASP A 40 -18.99 6.92 16.53
CA ASP A 40 -18.49 6.35 17.79
C ASP A 40 -18.34 4.83 17.69
N ALA A 41 -19.34 4.15 17.12
CA ALA A 41 -19.29 2.70 16.92
C ALA A 41 -18.15 2.27 15.98
N ALA A 42 -17.86 3.05 14.92
CA ALA A 42 -16.75 2.78 14.02
C ALA A 42 -15.40 3.03 14.69
N CYS A 43 -15.28 4.06 15.52
CA CYS A 43 -14.09 4.37 16.31
C CYS A 43 -13.80 3.26 17.32
N ASP A 44 -14.81 2.84 18.10
CA ASP A 44 -14.69 1.75 19.07
C ASP A 44 -14.31 0.42 18.40
N ALA A 45 -14.95 0.10 17.27
CA ALA A 45 -14.62 -1.08 16.50
C ALA A 45 -13.16 -1.03 16.00
N HIS A 46 -12.72 0.09 15.43
CA HIS A 46 -11.33 0.28 15.00
C HIS A 46 -10.34 0.11 16.15
N GLY A 47 -10.59 0.77 17.30
CA GLY A 47 -9.74 0.68 18.49
C GLY A 47 -9.67 -0.74 19.06
N ALA A 48 -10.79 -1.46 19.11
CA ALA A 48 -10.82 -2.86 19.56
C ALA A 48 -9.96 -3.76 18.66
N ARG A 49 -10.08 -3.63 17.34
CA ARG A 49 -9.28 -4.45 16.39
C ARG A 49 -7.81 -4.09 16.40
N PHE A 50 -7.47 -2.83 16.62
CA PHE A 50 -6.08 -2.42 16.84
C PHE A 50 -5.49 -3.13 18.06
N CYS A 51 -6.20 -3.11 19.20
CA CYS A 51 -5.76 -3.81 20.41
C CYS A 51 -5.58 -5.32 20.20
N GLU A 52 -6.50 -5.97 19.46
CA GLU A 52 -6.38 -7.38 19.11
C GLU A 52 -5.12 -7.68 18.28
N LEU A 53 -4.85 -6.87 17.24
CA LEU A 53 -3.63 -7.00 16.43
C LEU A 53 -2.37 -6.79 17.26
N VAL A 54 -2.34 -5.77 18.12
CA VAL A 54 -1.19 -5.51 19.00
C VAL A 54 -1.00 -6.64 20.03
N ALA A 55 -2.07 -7.24 20.54
CA ALA A 55 -2.01 -8.34 21.48
C ALA A 55 -1.62 -9.69 20.86
N ALA A 56 -1.83 -9.89 19.56
CA ALA A 56 -1.50 -11.13 18.87
C ALA A 56 0.01 -11.48 19.01
N PRO A 57 0.41 -12.71 19.36
CA PRO A 57 1.82 -13.04 19.54
C PRO A 57 2.67 -12.81 18.28
N VAL A 58 3.87 -12.25 18.45
CA VAL A 58 4.86 -12.10 17.38
C VAL A 58 5.68 -13.38 17.29
N ALA A 59 5.59 -14.10 16.19
CA ALA A 59 6.34 -15.33 15.95
C ALA A 59 7.60 -15.10 15.09
N ASN A 60 7.59 -14.06 14.25
CA ASN A 60 8.67 -13.77 13.31
C ASN A 60 8.83 -12.26 13.04
N ALA A 61 9.81 -11.90 12.20
CA ALA A 61 10.07 -10.50 11.84
C ALA A 61 8.94 -9.87 11.00
N SER A 62 8.25 -10.66 10.17
CA SER A 62 7.10 -10.19 9.37
C SER A 62 5.95 -9.75 10.26
N ASP A 63 5.66 -10.51 11.32
CA ASP A 63 4.65 -10.16 12.33
C ASP A 63 4.95 -8.81 12.98
N PHE A 64 6.23 -8.57 13.30
CA PHE A 64 6.68 -7.29 13.84
C PHE A 64 6.49 -6.15 12.84
N LEU A 65 6.86 -6.36 11.56
CA LEU A 65 6.69 -5.35 10.51
C LEU A 65 5.22 -4.98 10.29
N VAL A 66 4.29 -5.93 10.36
CA VAL A 66 2.85 -5.65 10.23
C VAL A 66 2.37 -4.74 11.36
N LYS A 67 2.73 -5.04 12.61
CA LYS A 67 2.38 -4.20 13.76
C LYS A 67 3.00 -2.81 13.67
N ALA A 68 4.27 -2.75 13.27
CA ALA A 68 5.00 -1.50 13.11
C ALA A 68 4.39 -0.63 12.00
N TYR A 69 3.92 -1.22 10.90
CA TYR A 69 3.16 -0.52 9.86
C TYR A 69 1.86 0.09 10.41
N VAL A 70 1.11 -0.67 11.21
CA VAL A 70 -0.15 -0.18 11.80
C VAL A 70 0.09 0.92 12.84
N GLU A 71 1.11 0.79 13.67
CA GLU A 71 1.52 1.84 14.61
C GLU A 71 1.93 3.12 13.87
N LEU A 72 2.71 2.96 12.81
CA LEU A 72 3.17 4.05 11.96
C LEU A 72 1.98 4.78 11.30
N LEU A 73 0.97 4.05 10.81
CA LEU A 73 -0.27 4.64 10.30
C LEU A 73 -1.03 5.44 11.37
N GLY A 74 -1.19 4.88 12.58
CA GLY A 74 -1.90 5.56 13.67
C GLY A 74 -1.25 6.88 14.11
N ARG A 75 0.05 7.03 13.87
CA ARG A 75 0.84 8.22 14.24
C ARG A 75 0.82 9.32 13.18
N CYS A 76 0.49 8.99 11.92
CA CYS A 76 0.50 9.94 10.81
C CYS A 76 -0.83 10.68 10.59
N GLY A 77 -1.79 10.53 11.51
CA GLY A 77 -3.08 11.19 11.41
C GLY A 77 -4.10 10.41 10.58
N ALA A 78 -5.32 10.95 10.51
CA ALA A 78 -6.50 10.25 10.01
C ALA A 78 -6.33 9.72 8.56
N PRO A 79 -6.99 8.59 8.22
CA PRO A 79 -7.00 8.09 6.86
C PRO A 79 -7.59 9.11 5.88
N LEU A 80 -6.79 9.53 4.91
CA LEU A 80 -7.34 10.15 3.69
C LEU A 80 -7.85 9.02 2.75
N ARG A 81 -8.68 9.43 1.79
CA ARG A 81 -9.75 8.68 1.11
C ARG A 81 -9.41 7.30 0.52
N SER A 82 -8.13 6.95 0.36
CA SER A 82 -7.67 5.68 -0.21
C SER A 82 -7.33 4.60 0.84
N GLY A 83 -7.20 4.99 2.11
CA GLY A 83 -6.75 4.10 3.19
C GLY A 83 -5.25 3.82 3.21
N ASN A 84 -4.44 4.53 2.40
CA ASN A 84 -2.99 4.40 2.43
C ASN A 84 -2.23 5.68 2.03
N ASP A 85 -2.78 6.85 2.37
CA ASP A 85 -2.16 8.16 2.15
C ASP A 85 -1.12 8.48 3.25
N PHE A 86 -0.30 7.49 3.59
CA PHE A 86 0.77 7.58 4.57
C PHE A 86 1.87 8.51 4.05
N ASP A 87 2.42 9.38 4.90
CA ASP A 87 3.49 10.28 4.47
C ASP A 87 4.51 10.58 5.57
N ILE A 88 5.57 9.78 5.62
CA ILE A 88 6.68 10.00 6.56
C ILE A 88 7.43 11.31 6.34
N ASP A 89 7.38 11.89 5.14
CA ASP A 89 8.16 13.07 4.80
C ASP A 89 7.38 14.37 5.05
N ASN A 90 6.04 14.30 5.20
CA ASN A 90 5.18 15.44 5.53
C ASN A 90 4.73 15.47 7.00
N VAL A 91 4.88 14.37 7.74
CA VAL A 91 4.43 14.30 9.12
C VAL A 91 5.55 14.81 10.04
N GLU A 92 5.38 16.03 10.56
CA GLU A 92 5.88 16.30 11.91
C GLU A 92 5.16 15.30 12.81
N PHE A 93 5.83 14.21 13.18
CA PHE A 93 5.22 13.24 14.07
C PHE A 93 4.83 14.00 15.34
N ASP A 94 3.58 13.85 15.77
CA ASP A 94 3.09 14.35 17.06
C ASP A 94 3.66 13.48 18.20
N GLY A 95 5.00 13.38 18.20
CA GLY A 95 5.81 12.80 19.24
C GLY A 95 6.41 13.96 20.02
N ASN A 96 6.24 13.94 21.34
CA ASN A 96 6.83 14.92 22.24
C ASN A 96 8.39 14.83 22.33
N GLY A 97 9.08 14.24 21.33
CA GLY A 97 10.53 14.12 21.31
C GLY A 97 11.14 13.52 20.03
N ARG A 98 12.36 13.99 19.71
CA ARG A 98 13.22 13.59 18.56
C ARG A 98 13.54 12.09 18.44
N CYS A 99 13.26 11.29 19.48
CA CYS A 99 13.50 9.84 19.45
C CYS A 99 12.39 9.11 18.69
N ASP A 100 11.18 9.65 18.68
CA ASP A 100 10.03 9.05 18.00
C ASP A 100 10.21 9.17 16.48
N ASP A 101 10.68 10.31 15.97
CA ASP A 101 10.97 10.52 14.53
C ASP A 101 12.01 9.51 14.00
N ALA A 102 13.13 9.36 14.71
CA ALA A 102 14.21 8.47 14.29
C ALA A 102 13.76 7.01 14.25
N TYR A 103 12.92 6.60 15.19
CA TYR A 103 12.29 5.28 15.18
C TYR A 103 11.37 5.12 13.97
N MET A 104 10.47 6.06 13.71
CA MET A 104 9.52 5.98 12.59
C MET A 104 10.24 5.95 11.23
N HIS A 105 11.28 6.76 11.04
CA HIS A 105 12.10 6.72 9.82
C HIS A 105 12.81 5.37 9.66
N SER A 106 13.26 4.76 10.74
CA SER A 106 13.85 3.41 10.69
C SER A 106 12.80 2.38 10.28
N VAL A 107 11.61 2.40 10.89
CA VAL A 107 10.51 1.47 10.56
C VAL A 107 10.12 1.60 9.09
N TYR A 108 9.92 2.82 8.59
CA TYR A 108 9.57 3.03 7.19
C TYR A 108 10.63 2.50 6.23
N ARG A 109 11.92 2.75 6.53
CA ARG A 109 13.01 2.22 5.71
C ARG A 109 12.98 0.69 5.68
N ASP A 110 12.73 0.05 6.82
CA ASP A 110 12.69 -1.40 6.90
C ASP A 110 11.48 -1.95 6.11
N LEU A 111 10.33 -1.26 6.16
CA LEU A 111 9.16 -1.56 5.31
C LEU A 111 9.46 -1.39 3.81
N ASP A 112 10.06 -0.28 3.39
CA ASP A 112 10.40 0.00 1.99
C ASP A 112 11.51 -0.94 1.44
N SER A 113 12.25 -1.61 2.33
CA SER A 113 13.31 -2.55 1.96
C SER A 113 12.82 -3.95 1.60
N CYS A 114 11.59 -4.34 1.97
CA CYS A 114 11.07 -5.69 1.79
C CYS A 114 9.77 -5.74 0.98
N ASP A 115 9.47 -6.89 0.37
CA ASP A 115 8.29 -7.05 -0.51
C ASP A 115 6.96 -6.88 0.25
N LEU A 116 6.86 -7.50 1.45
CA LEU A 116 5.73 -7.35 2.35
C LEU A 116 5.47 -5.88 2.69
N GLY A 117 6.53 -5.17 3.12
CA GLY A 117 6.43 -3.77 3.50
C GLY A 117 6.08 -2.88 2.32
N ARG A 118 6.62 -3.13 1.12
CA ARG A 118 6.19 -2.41 -0.10
C ARG A 118 4.74 -2.67 -0.45
N CYS A 119 4.22 -3.88 -0.27
CA CYS A 119 2.80 -4.16 -0.49
C CYS A 119 1.93 -3.36 0.49
N MET A 120 2.29 -3.33 1.78
CA MET A 120 1.58 -2.54 2.79
C MET A 120 1.67 -1.04 2.50
N LEU A 121 2.86 -0.53 2.20
CA LEU A 121 3.11 0.87 1.91
C LEU A 121 2.46 1.37 0.62
N ALA A 122 2.29 0.53 -0.41
CA ALA A 122 1.63 0.96 -1.66
C ALA A 122 0.12 0.67 -1.68
N THR A 123 -0.35 -0.42 -1.07
CA THR A 123 -1.74 -0.88 -1.25
C THR A 123 -2.48 -1.20 0.06
N GLY A 124 -1.83 -1.00 1.21
CA GLY A 124 -2.37 -1.42 2.51
C GLY A 124 -2.58 -2.92 2.65
N SER A 125 -1.91 -3.74 1.83
CA SER A 125 -2.12 -5.20 1.73
C SER A 125 -0.89 -5.98 2.16
N LEU A 126 -1.08 -7.15 2.79
CA LEU A 126 0.01 -8.06 3.15
C LEU A 126 0.62 -8.80 1.95
N ALA A 127 -0.12 -8.85 0.84
CA ALA A 127 0.29 -9.52 -0.38
C ALA A 127 0.01 -8.64 -1.60
N PHE A 128 0.81 -8.85 -2.64
CA PHE A 128 0.62 -8.19 -3.92
C PHE A 128 -0.67 -8.69 -4.58
N ASP A 129 -1.48 -7.75 -5.03
CA ASP A 129 -2.71 -7.98 -5.80
C ASP A 129 -2.71 -6.98 -6.98
N PRO A 130 -2.61 -7.46 -8.23
CA PRO A 130 -2.55 -6.57 -9.38
C PRO A 130 -3.84 -5.76 -9.57
N ALA A 131 -5.01 -6.26 -9.16
CA ALA A 131 -6.26 -5.50 -9.24
C ALA A 131 -6.20 -4.28 -8.34
N ARG A 132 -5.84 -4.48 -7.06
CA ARG A 132 -5.67 -3.40 -6.08
C ARG A 132 -4.55 -2.45 -6.45
N TRP A 133 -3.48 -2.93 -7.08
CA TRP A 133 -2.41 -2.07 -7.56
C TRP A 133 -2.90 -1.13 -8.66
N ILE A 134 -3.73 -1.61 -9.60
CA ILE A 134 -4.35 -0.76 -10.63
C ILE A 134 -5.30 0.26 -10.01
N GLU A 135 -6.17 -0.16 -9.09
CA GLU A 135 -7.06 0.75 -8.36
C GLU A 135 -6.27 1.84 -7.61
N ALA A 136 -5.17 1.47 -6.96
CA ALA A 136 -4.29 2.41 -6.27
C ALA A 136 -3.54 3.34 -7.24
N MET A 137 -3.17 2.87 -8.43
CA MET A 137 -2.54 3.68 -9.47
C MET A 137 -3.52 4.71 -10.03
N ASP A 138 -4.73 4.28 -10.38
CA ASP A 138 -5.78 5.18 -10.87
C ASP A 138 -6.16 6.22 -9.80
N ALA A 139 -6.24 5.82 -8.53
CA ALA A 139 -6.51 6.74 -7.41
C ALA A 139 -5.39 7.75 -7.14
N ALA A 140 -4.15 7.44 -7.55
CA ALA A 140 -3.01 8.33 -7.45
C ALA A 140 -2.83 9.21 -8.70
N ASP A 141 -3.84 9.31 -9.57
CA ASP A 141 -3.80 9.87 -10.93
C ASP A 141 -2.60 9.37 -11.75
N GLY A 142 -2.12 8.14 -11.52
CA GLY A 142 -1.14 7.48 -12.39
C GLY A 142 -1.84 6.62 -13.43
N ASP A 143 -1.09 6.14 -14.42
CA ASP A 143 -1.61 5.18 -15.40
C ASP A 143 -0.60 4.08 -15.72
N ALA A 144 -1.09 2.95 -16.21
CA ALA A 144 -0.30 1.80 -16.61
C ALA A 144 -0.86 1.19 -17.89
N LEU A 145 0.01 0.99 -18.88
CA LEU A 145 -0.34 0.51 -20.21
C LEU A 145 0.48 -0.73 -20.56
N VAL A 146 -0.14 -1.70 -21.22
CA VAL A 146 0.59 -2.81 -21.84
C VAL A 146 0.75 -2.52 -23.32
N ILE A 147 2.01 -2.38 -23.74
CA ILE A 147 2.37 -2.19 -25.14
C ILE A 147 2.73 -3.54 -25.73
N VAL A 148 1.98 -3.96 -26.74
CA VAL A 148 2.23 -5.18 -27.53
C VAL A 148 2.98 -4.79 -28.80
N GLY A 149 4.22 -5.28 -28.92
CA GLY A 149 5.06 -5.09 -30.09
C GLY A 149 4.60 -5.91 -31.30
N PRO A 150 5.18 -5.66 -32.50
CA PRO A 150 4.84 -6.38 -33.73
C PRO A 150 5.12 -7.89 -33.64
N ASP A 151 6.11 -8.29 -32.83
CA ASP A 151 6.47 -9.69 -32.61
C ASP A 151 5.63 -10.37 -31.51
N GLY A 152 4.65 -9.67 -30.94
CA GLY A 152 3.82 -10.15 -29.83
C GLY A 152 4.43 -9.93 -28.43
N ASP A 153 5.65 -9.39 -28.35
CA ASP A 153 6.31 -9.02 -27.10
C ASP A 153 5.50 -7.98 -26.31
N LYS A 154 5.33 -8.23 -25.01
CA LYS A 154 4.56 -7.35 -24.12
C LYS A 154 5.50 -6.55 -23.21
N ARG A 155 5.26 -5.24 -23.10
CA ARG A 155 5.99 -4.35 -22.19
C ARG A 155 5.01 -3.54 -21.37
N LEU A 156 5.22 -3.50 -20.06
CA LEU A 156 4.50 -2.59 -19.18
C LEU A 156 5.12 -1.19 -19.28
N SER A 157 4.29 -0.19 -19.53
CA SER A 157 4.63 1.22 -19.41
C SER A 157 3.85 1.78 -18.24
N ILE A 158 4.52 2.54 -17.37
CA ILE A 158 3.89 3.23 -16.24
C ILE A 158 4.08 4.71 -16.48
N VAL A 159 2.97 5.44 -16.49
CA VAL A 159 2.90 6.88 -16.67
C VAL A 159 2.59 7.50 -15.30
N MET A 160 3.44 8.44 -14.91
CA MET A 160 3.28 9.24 -13.70
C MET A 160 3.03 10.67 -14.12
N TYR A 161 2.18 11.36 -13.39
CA TYR A 161 1.84 12.75 -13.65
C TYR A 161 2.37 13.57 -12.48
N ASP A 162 3.16 14.60 -12.80
CA ASP A 162 3.65 15.54 -11.81
C ASP A 162 2.44 16.32 -11.27
N GLY A 163 2.06 16.03 -10.02
CA GLY A 163 0.97 16.69 -9.33
C GLY A 163 1.43 17.91 -8.54
N GLU A 164 0.49 18.77 -8.14
CA GLU A 164 0.75 19.80 -7.12
C GLU A 164 0.70 19.23 -5.69
N ASP A 165 0.22 17.99 -5.53
CA ASP A 165 0.10 17.28 -4.25
C ASP A 165 1.30 16.34 -4.01
N PRO A 166 2.22 16.70 -3.08
CA PRO A 166 3.38 15.86 -2.76
C PRO A 166 3.01 14.47 -2.19
N VAL A 167 1.83 14.32 -1.59
CA VAL A 167 1.34 13.03 -1.08
C VAL A 167 1.10 12.07 -2.25
N GLN A 168 0.49 12.60 -3.32
CA GLN A 168 0.19 11.85 -4.52
C GLN A 168 1.45 11.40 -5.26
N ASP A 169 2.43 12.29 -5.42
CA ASP A 169 3.73 11.96 -6.05
C ASP A 169 4.45 10.82 -5.31
N ARG A 170 4.43 10.85 -3.97
CA ARG A 170 5.03 9.78 -3.15
C ARG A 170 4.27 8.47 -3.29
N GLN A 171 2.95 8.51 -3.36
CA GLN A 171 2.14 7.31 -3.58
C GLN A 171 2.42 6.68 -4.97
N GLN A 172 2.51 7.50 -6.03
CA GLN A 172 2.93 7.04 -7.35
C GLN A 172 4.34 6.41 -7.31
N LEU A 173 5.28 7.01 -6.57
CA LEU A 173 6.62 6.47 -6.40
C LEU A 173 6.64 5.10 -5.71
N ARG A 174 5.83 4.90 -4.66
CA ARG A 174 5.69 3.60 -3.98
C ARG A 174 5.11 2.55 -4.91
N LEU A 175 4.05 2.89 -5.65
CA LEU A 175 3.43 1.99 -6.62
C LEU A 175 4.40 1.61 -7.74
N ARG A 176 5.21 2.56 -8.24
CA ARG A 176 6.26 2.29 -9.22
C ARG A 176 7.37 1.38 -8.68
N ARG A 177 7.80 1.58 -7.43
CA ARG A 177 8.80 0.71 -6.78
C ARG A 177 8.29 -0.71 -6.61
N LEU A 178 7.02 -0.87 -6.22
CA LEU A 178 6.37 -2.18 -6.13
C LEU A 178 6.26 -2.84 -7.51
N ALA A 179 5.92 -2.06 -8.54
CA ALA A 179 5.81 -2.56 -9.91
C ALA A 179 7.14 -3.05 -10.48
N ALA A 180 8.28 -2.48 -10.08
CA ALA A 180 9.60 -2.88 -10.58
C ALA A 180 9.90 -4.38 -10.37
N SER A 181 9.36 -5.01 -9.31
CA SER A 181 9.47 -6.46 -9.07
C SER A 181 8.23 -7.26 -9.50
N ARG A 182 7.18 -6.60 -10.00
CA ARG A 182 5.86 -7.20 -10.32
C ARG A 182 5.41 -6.95 -11.76
N THR A 183 6.30 -6.46 -12.62
CA THR A 183 6.03 -6.09 -14.02
C THR A 183 5.25 -7.16 -14.79
N ALA A 184 5.64 -8.43 -14.66
CA ALA A 184 4.98 -9.53 -15.37
C ALA A 184 3.56 -9.80 -14.85
N GLU A 185 3.37 -9.77 -13.52
CA GLU A 185 2.08 -9.99 -12.87
C GLU A 185 1.09 -8.88 -13.25
N ILE A 186 1.53 -7.61 -13.18
CA ILE A 186 0.75 -6.43 -13.59
C ILE A 186 0.42 -6.50 -15.08
N GLY A 187 1.43 -6.71 -15.93
CA GLY A 187 1.24 -6.73 -17.38
C GLY A 187 0.30 -7.84 -17.83
N ASN A 188 0.39 -9.02 -17.22
CA ASN A 188 -0.54 -10.13 -17.51
C ASN A 188 -1.97 -9.80 -17.07
N TYR A 189 -2.12 -9.19 -15.88
CA TYR A 189 -3.43 -8.79 -15.38
C TYR A 189 -4.10 -7.72 -16.26
N ILE A 190 -3.37 -6.64 -16.60
CA ILE A 190 -3.87 -5.60 -17.53
C ILE A 190 -4.29 -6.22 -18.86
N PHE A 191 -3.42 -7.04 -19.45
CA PHE A 191 -3.72 -7.67 -20.73
C PHE A 191 -4.98 -8.56 -20.71
N ALA A 192 -5.25 -9.22 -19.58
CA ALA A 192 -6.40 -10.11 -19.43
C ALA A 192 -7.71 -9.38 -19.06
N HIS A 193 -7.62 -8.28 -18.30
CA HIS A 193 -8.78 -7.66 -17.65
C HIS A 193 -9.07 -6.22 -18.06
N HIS A 194 -8.09 -5.50 -18.62
CA HIS A 194 -8.17 -4.07 -18.97
C HIS A 194 -7.78 -3.84 -20.44
N PRO A 195 -8.62 -4.27 -21.41
CA PRO A 195 -8.32 -4.12 -22.84
C PRO A 195 -8.19 -2.65 -23.27
N ASP A 196 -8.80 -1.73 -22.53
CA ASP A 196 -8.69 -0.28 -22.69
C ASP A 196 -7.27 0.25 -22.41
N LYS A 197 -6.50 -0.46 -21.58
CA LYS A 197 -5.10 -0.15 -21.25
C LYS A 197 -4.08 -0.94 -22.09
N VAL A 198 -4.52 -1.57 -23.21
CA VAL A 198 -3.66 -2.33 -24.13
C VAL A 198 -3.46 -1.56 -25.43
N ALA A 199 -2.21 -1.25 -25.76
CA ALA A 199 -1.82 -0.59 -26.99
C ALA A 199 -1.04 -1.55 -27.91
N HIS A 200 -1.39 -1.57 -29.20
CA HIS A 200 -0.64 -2.33 -30.21
C HIS A 200 0.24 -1.39 -31.01
N LEU A 201 1.55 -1.65 -31.03
CA LEU A 201 2.43 -1.00 -31.99
C LEU A 201 2.20 -1.64 -33.35
N GLY A 202 1.61 -0.86 -34.27
CA GLY A 202 1.45 -1.30 -35.65
C GLY A 202 2.80 -1.68 -36.25
N ALA A 203 2.83 -2.70 -37.10
CA ALA A 203 3.99 -2.96 -37.93
C ALA A 203 4.25 -1.70 -38.78
N ALA A 204 5.44 -1.12 -38.66
CA ALA A 204 5.88 -0.12 -39.62
C ALA A 204 5.82 -0.76 -41.01
N ALA A 205 4.98 -0.20 -41.89
CA ALA A 205 4.85 -0.60 -43.28
C ALA A 205 6.15 -0.33 -44.06
#